data_AF-A0A258BN57-F1
#
_entry.id   AF-A0A258BN57-F1
#
_cell.length_a   1.000
_cell.length_b   1.000
_cell.length_c   1.000
_cell.angle_alpha   90.00
_cell.angle_beta   90.00
_cell.angle_gamma   90.00
#
_symmetry.space_group_name_H-M   'P 1'
#
loop_
_entity.id
_entity.type
_entity.pdbx_description
1 polymer ?
#
loop_
_entity_poly.entity_id
_entity_poly.type
_entity_poly.pdbx_seq_one_letter_code
_entity_poly.pdbx_strand_id
1 'polypeptide(L)' 'MLDWIEYRNEILGRIGELGKLSPDTLKGYQTLSGAGAKTGHLDGKTRELIALAVAVTTRCDGCITVHSKAAL' A
#
# COMPACT_ATOMS: atom_id res chain seq x y z
N MET A 1 12.18 17.65 6.23
CA MET A 1 11.16 17.11 5.29
C MET A 1 11.66 15.75 4.85
N LEU A 2 10.84 14.70 4.89
CA LEU A 2 11.27 13.36 4.49
C LEU A 2 11.59 13.33 2.99
N ASP A 3 12.62 12.58 2.60
CA ASP A 3 12.72 12.11 1.21
C ASP A 3 11.68 11.00 1.02
N TRP A 4 10.58 11.34 0.35
CA TRP A 4 9.45 10.42 0.19
C TRP A 4 9.75 9.20 -0.68
N ILE A 5 10.74 9.29 -1.58
CA ILE A 5 11.13 8.18 -2.45
C ILE A 5 11.98 7.21 -1.65
N GLU A 6 12.98 7.72 -0.92
CA GLU A 6 13.81 6.91 -0.03
C GLU A 6 12.96 6.24 1.06
N TYR A 7 12.10 7.01 1.74
CA TYR A 7 11.22 6.48 2.78
C TYR A 7 10.30 5.35 2.28
N ARG A 8 9.77 5.47 1.05
CA ARG A 8 8.98 4.38 0.43
C ARG A 8 9.82 3.12 0.22
N ASN A 9 11.07 3.27 -0.24
CA ASN A 9 11.97 2.14 -0.45
C ASN A 9 12.29 1.43 0.87
N GLU A 10 12.53 2.19 1.95
CA GLU A 10 12.72 1.65 3.29
C GLU A 10 11.50 0.84 3.76
N ILE A 11 10.29 1.38 3.60
CA ILE A 11 9.04 0.68 3.94
C ILE A 11 8.91 -0.64 3.19
N LEU A 12 9.15 -0.64 1.88
CA LEU A 12 9.11 -1.85 1.06
C LEU A 12 10.15 -2.87 1.53
N GLY A 13 11.33 -2.42 1.93
CA GLY A 13 12.35 -3.25 2.57
C GLY A 13 11.84 -3.91 3.86
N ARG A 14 11.23 -3.13 4.76
CA ARG A 14 10.64 -3.64 6.02
C ARG A 14 9.52 -4.65 5.80
N ILE A 15 8.68 -4.45 4.79
CA ILE A 15 7.65 -5.43 4.40
C ILE A 15 8.31 -6.74 3.93
N GLY A 16 9.41 -6.64 3.18
CA GLY A 16 10.20 -7.81 2.77
C GLY A 16 10.81 -8.56 3.96
N GLU A 17 11.33 -7.85 4.96
CA GLU A 17 11.80 -8.44 6.22
C GLU A 17 10.67 -9.15 6.97
N LEU A 18 9.49 -8.50 7.08
CA LEU A 18 8.30 -9.11 7.69
C LEU A 18 7.86 -10.38 6.94
N GLY A 19 7.93 -10.38 5.60
CA GLY A 19 7.60 -11.55 4.78
C GLY A 19 8.50 -12.76 5.05
N LYS A 20 9.76 -12.54 5.48
CA LYS A 20 10.67 -13.62 5.90
C LYS A 20 10.30 -14.19 7.27
N LEU A 21 9.79 -13.35 8.17
CA LEU A 21 9.41 -13.74 9.53
C LEU A 21 8.00 -14.35 9.61
N SER A 22 7.06 -13.87 8.78
CA SER A 22 5.66 -14.30 8.79
C SER A 22 5.08 -14.35 7.36
N PRO A 23 5.50 -15.34 6.56
CA PRO A 23 5.13 -15.42 5.15
C PRO A 23 3.62 -15.57 4.92
N ASP A 24 2.94 -16.39 5.73
CA ASP A 24 1.50 -16.63 5.57
C ASP A 24 0.66 -15.40 5.93
N THR A 25 1.10 -14.60 6.91
CA THR A 25 0.45 -13.32 7.26
C THR A 25 0.52 -12.35 6.07
N LEU A 26 1.71 -12.19 5.48
CA LEU A 26 1.89 -11.31 4.34
C LEU A 26 1.07 -11.80 3.12
N LYS A 27 1.06 -13.11 2.87
CA LYS A 27 0.25 -13.72 1.80
C LYS A 27 -1.25 -13.48 2.01
N GLY A 28 -1.74 -13.62 3.24
CA GLY A 28 -3.13 -13.33 3.60
C GLY A 28 -3.48 -11.87 3.33
N TYR A 29 -2.64 -10.95 3.78
CA TYR A 29 -2.80 -9.51 3.52
C TYR A 29 -2.83 -9.19 2.01
N GLN A 30 -1.89 -9.73 1.23
CA GLN A 30 -1.85 -9.53 -0.23
C GLN A 30 -3.11 -10.06 -0.91
N THR A 31 -3.62 -11.21 -0.47
CA THR A 31 -4.87 -11.79 -0.98
C THR A 31 -6.05 -10.86 -0.72
N LEU A 32 -6.16 -10.31 0.50
CA LEU A 32 -7.21 -9.36 0.85
C LEU A 32 -7.10 -8.05 0.07
N SER A 33 -5.89 -7.47 0.02
CA SER A 33 -5.61 -6.20 -0.68
C SER A 33 -5.95 -6.27 -2.18
N GLY A 34 -5.69 -7.41 -2.83
CA GLY A 34 -6.01 -7.63 -4.24
C GLY A 34 -7.46 -8.02 -4.53
N ALA A 35 -8.29 -8.34 -3.52
CA ALA A 35 -9.63 -8.87 -3.74
C ALA A 35 -10.55 -7.88 -4.46
N GLY A 36 -10.49 -6.59 -4.09
CA GLY A 36 -11.34 -5.55 -4.68
C GLY A 36 -11.10 -5.34 -6.18
N ALA A 37 -9.88 -5.58 -6.67
CA ALA A 37 -9.57 -5.46 -8.10
C ALA A 37 -10.32 -6.48 -8.96
N LYS A 38 -10.72 -7.63 -8.40
CA LYS A 38 -11.36 -8.72 -9.14
C LYS A 38 -12.84 -8.47 -9.45
N THR A 39 -13.48 -7.53 -8.77
CA THR A 39 -14.91 -7.22 -8.99
C THR A 39 -15.13 -6.34 -10.21
N GLY A 40 -14.12 -5.58 -10.63
CA GLY A 40 -14.17 -4.74 -11.84
C GLY A 40 -15.11 -3.53 -11.77
N HIS A 41 -15.71 -3.23 -10.61
CA HIS A 41 -16.61 -2.07 -10.48
C HIS A 41 -15.88 -0.73 -10.49
N LEU A 42 -14.63 -0.70 -10.03
CA LEU A 42 -13.76 0.47 -10.02
C LEU A 42 -12.42 0.09 -10.65
N ASP A 43 -11.87 1.00 -11.44
CA ASP A 43 -10.55 0.82 -12.02
C ASP A 43 -9.43 0.92 -10.95
N GLY A 44 -8.19 0.66 -11.37
CA GLY A 44 -7.04 0.74 -10.46
C GLY A 44 -6.85 2.13 -9.87
N LYS A 45 -6.94 3.17 -10.71
CA LYS A 45 -6.67 4.55 -10.29
C LYS A 45 -7.68 5.05 -9.26
N THR A 46 -8.97 4.84 -9.48
CA THR A 46 -10.02 5.23 -8.53
C THR A 46 -9.86 4.52 -7.19
N ARG A 47 -9.51 3.24 -7.19
CA ARG A 47 -9.24 2.50 -5.95
C ARG A 47 -8.04 3.05 -5.17
N GLU A 48 -6.94 3.38 -5.85
CA GLU A 48 -5.75 3.94 -5.18
C GLU A 48 -6.00 5.37 -4.66
N LEU A 49 -6.83 6.17 -5.34
CA LEU A 49 -7.26 7.48 -4.82
C LEU A 49 -8.12 7.36 -3.56
N ILE A 50 -9.00 6.36 -3.47
CA ILE A 50 -9.75 6.05 -2.24
C ILE A 50 -8.79 5.62 -1.13
N ALA A 51 -7.82 4.74 -1.43
CA ALA A 51 -6.81 4.32 -0.46
C ALA A 51 -5.95 5.49 0.04
N LEU A 52 -5.60 6.43 -0.84
CA LEU A 52 -4.88 7.65 -0.48
C LEU A 52 -5.71 8.54 0.47
N ALA A 53 -7.02 8.69 0.24
CA ALA A 53 -7.89 9.42 1.15
C ALA A 53 -7.93 8.77 2.56
N VAL A 54 -7.95 7.43 2.62
CA VAL A 54 -7.84 6.69 3.88
C VAL A 54 -6.47 6.90 4.54
N ALA A 55 -5.38 6.86 3.76
CA ALA A 55 -4.03 7.10 4.26
C ALA A 55 -3.87 8.49 4.91
N VAL A 56 -4.46 9.52 4.30
CA VAL A 56 -4.45 10.90 4.83
C VAL A 56 -5.28 11.00 6.10
N THR A 57 -6.50 10.45 6.13
CA THR A 57 -7.38 10.52 7.32
C THR A 57 -6.84 9.74 8.51
N THR A 58 -6.10 8.67 8.25
CA THR A 58 -5.39 7.87 9.26
C THR A 58 -3.99 8.40 9.61
N ARG A 59 -3.52 9.45 8.91
CA ARG A 59 -2.20 10.08 9.10
C ARG A 59 -1.04 9.08 8.99
N CYS A 60 -1.15 8.14 8.06
CA CYS A 60 -0.15 7.10 7.83
C CYS A 60 0.81 7.54 6.70
N ASP A 61 1.96 8.13 7.05
CA ASP A 61 2.96 8.61 6.08
C ASP A 61 3.40 7.53 5.09
N GLY A 62 3.58 6.30 5.58
CA GLY A 62 3.95 5.16 4.74
C GLY A 62 2.86 4.79 3.73
N CYS A 63 1.60 4.83 4.15
CA CYS A 63 0.44 4.60 3.29
C CYS A 63 0.31 5.74 2.27
N ILE A 64 0.57 6.99 2.67
CA ILE A 64 0.51 8.16 1.79
C ILE A 64 1.52 8.02 0.65
N THR A 65 2.79 7.70 0.93
CA THR A 65 3.81 7.58 -0.13
C THR A 65 3.57 6.40 -1.08
N VAL A 66 3.05 5.28 -0.56
CA VAL A 66 2.72 4.09 -1.36
C VAL A 66 1.53 4.36 -2.28
N HIS A 67 0.41 4.82 -1.74
CA HIS A 67 -0.82 5.02 -2.54
C HIS A 67 -0.75 6.25 -3.45
N SER A 68 0.01 7.29 -3.08
CA SER A 68 0.27 8.41 -3.99
C SER A 68 1.01 7.95 -5.25
N LYS A 69 1.97 7.02 -5.12
CA LYS A 69 2.69 6.48 -6.28
C LYS A 69 1.85 5.53 -7.12
N ALA A 70 0.98 4.74 -6.48
CA ALA A 70 0.12 3.79 -7.16
C ALA A 70 -1.04 4.45 -7.93
N ALA A 71 -1.45 5.66 -7.52
CA ALA A 71 -2.50 6.43 -8.18
C ALA A 71 -2.06 7.23 -9.42
N LEU A 72 -0.74 7.28 -9.70
CA LEU A 72 -0.14 7.95 -10.87
C LEU A 72 -0.06 7.00 -12.07
#